data_AF-A0A497UPK7-F1
#
_entry.id   AF-A0A497UPK7-F1
#
_cell.length_a   1.000
_cell.length_b   1.000
_cell.length_c   1.000
_cell.angle_alpha   90.00
_cell.angle_beta   90.00
_cell.angle_gamma   90.00
#
_symmetry.space_group_name_H-M   'P 1'
#
loop_
_entity.id
_entity.type
_entity.pdbx_description
1 polymer ?
#
loop_
_entity_poly.entity_id
_entity_poly.type
_entity_poly.pdbx_seq_one_letter_code
_entity_poly.pdbx_strand_id
1 'polypeptide(L)'
;MNKIQKLGCACEKPNSNYTEYRSSALGIDHTNGRYGEVSIQQCKLCQRIWIHYFVEYESFSKSGRWYKGIVSKKDRPNITPENAVEYLESLEWYVYGGSFFESTGEFGQGKLNV
;
A
#
# COMPACT_ATOMS: atom_id res chain seq x y z
N MET A 1 -1.75 -0.55 -17.73
CA MET A 1 -1.29 0.47 -16.77
C MET A 1 -2.46 1.40 -16.47
N ASN A 2 -2.95 1.39 -15.23
CA ASN A 2 -3.99 2.32 -14.81
C ASN A 2 -3.36 3.69 -14.55
N LYS A 3 -3.69 4.69 -15.38
CA LYS A 3 -3.13 6.03 -15.27
C LYS A 3 -3.70 6.74 -14.04
N ILE A 4 -2.85 7.10 -13.08
CA ILE A 4 -3.28 7.72 -11.83
C ILE A 4 -3.19 9.25 -11.96
N GLN A 5 -4.32 9.94 -11.89
CA GLN A 5 -4.32 11.42 -11.90
C GLN A 5 -3.80 11.97 -10.57
N LYS A 6 -2.74 12.78 -10.61
CA LYS A 6 -2.21 13.51 -9.44
C LYS A 6 -3.17 14.63 -9.03
N LEU A 7 -3.53 14.70 -7.76
CA LEU A 7 -4.37 15.77 -7.18
C LEU A 7 -3.55 16.79 -6.39
N GLY A 8 -2.26 16.51 -6.11
CA GLY A 8 -1.43 17.38 -5.28
C GLY A 8 -1.84 17.38 -3.80
N CYS A 9 -2.60 16.38 -3.35
CA CYS A 9 -3.00 16.24 -1.96
C CYS A 9 -1.83 15.74 -1.11
N ALA A 10 -1.81 16.07 0.19
CA ALA A 10 -0.80 15.60 1.13
C ALA A 10 -0.67 14.06 1.17
N CYS A 11 -1.77 13.32 0.95
CA CYS A 11 -1.74 11.86 0.89
C CYS A 11 -0.91 11.28 -0.28
N GLU A 12 -0.64 12.07 -1.32
CA GLU A 12 0.21 11.64 -2.45
C GLU A 12 1.69 11.82 -2.16
N LYS A 13 2.04 12.50 -1.06
CA LYS A 13 3.42 12.60 -0.62
C LYS A 13 3.85 11.24 -0.06
N PRO A 14 5.07 10.79 -0.38
CA PRO A 14 5.51 9.46 0.02
C PRO A 14 5.64 9.34 1.55
N ASN A 15 5.98 10.44 2.22
CA ASN A 15 6.03 10.58 3.68
C ASN A 15 4.68 10.95 4.34
N SER A 16 3.55 10.73 3.65
CA SER A 16 2.21 10.95 4.21
C SER A 16 1.99 10.16 5.50
N ASN A 17 1.44 10.83 6.51
CA ASN A 17 1.31 10.29 7.86
C ASN A 17 0.01 9.48 7.99
N TYR A 18 0.03 8.38 8.76
CA TYR A 18 -1.13 7.53 8.98
C TYR A 18 -2.36 8.28 9.52
N THR A 19 -2.17 9.39 10.25
CA THR A 19 -3.24 10.22 10.80
C THR A 19 -4.07 10.93 9.72
N GLU A 20 -3.56 11.05 8.49
CA GLU A 20 -4.26 11.65 7.35
C GLU A 20 -5.38 10.76 6.78
N TYR A 21 -5.47 9.51 7.25
CA TYR A 21 -6.36 8.48 6.71
C TYR A 21 -7.40 7.99 7.72
N ARG A 22 -8.56 7.57 7.21
CA ARG A 22 -9.47 6.64 7.87
C ARG A 22 -9.13 5.25 7.36
N SER A 23 -8.79 4.33 8.27
CA SER A 23 -8.31 3.00 7.91
C SER A 23 -9.32 1.93 8.30
N SER A 24 -9.45 0.91 7.47
CA SER A 24 -10.25 -0.29 7.74
C SER A 24 -9.46 -1.51 7.32
N ALA A 25 -9.39 -2.54 8.18
CA ALA A 25 -8.75 -3.79 7.84
C ALA A 25 -9.53 -4.48 6.71
N LEU A 26 -8.80 -5.00 5.71
CA LEU A 26 -9.37 -5.83 4.65
C LEU A 26 -9.17 -7.32 4.98
N GLY A 27 -8.01 -7.69 5.52
CA GLY A 27 -7.68 -9.06 5.92
C GLY A 27 -6.18 -9.32 5.90
N ILE A 28 -5.80 -10.60 5.86
CA ILE A 28 -4.41 -11.06 5.87
C ILE A 28 -4.15 -11.87 4.60
N ASP A 29 -3.10 -11.50 3.86
CA ASP A 29 -2.58 -12.25 2.72
C ASP A 29 -1.74 -13.44 3.20
N HIS A 30 -2.30 -14.64 3.07
CA HIS A 30 -1.62 -15.88 3.43
C HIS A 30 -0.78 -16.47 2.27
N THR A 31 -0.77 -15.81 1.11
CA THR A 31 -0.11 -16.33 -0.10
C THR A 31 1.36 -16.58 0.16
N ASN A 32 1.82 -17.81 -0.15
CA ASN A 32 3.20 -18.25 0.01
C ASN A 32 3.78 -18.01 1.42
N GLY A 33 2.94 -17.98 2.47
CA GLY A 33 3.39 -17.79 3.85
C GLY A 33 3.87 -16.37 4.17
N ARG A 34 3.43 -15.36 3.41
CA ARG A 34 3.79 -13.95 3.68
C ARG A 34 3.11 -13.37 4.92
N TYR A 35 1.88 -13.77 5.21
CA TYR A 35 1.05 -13.24 6.31
C TYR A 35 0.97 -11.70 6.31
N GLY A 36 0.81 -11.09 5.14
CA GLY A 36 0.77 -9.63 5.01
C GLY A 36 -0.57 -9.04 5.44
N GLU A 37 -0.56 -8.03 6.29
CA GLU A 37 -1.75 -7.26 6.66
C GLU A 37 -2.16 -6.33 5.53
N VAL A 38 -3.43 -6.44 5.11
CA VAL A 38 -4.00 -5.60 4.07
C VAL A 38 -5.09 -4.73 4.67
N SER A 39 -4.99 -3.43 4.42
CA SER A 39 -5.97 -2.44 4.87
C SER A 39 -6.30 -1.45 3.75
N ILE A 40 -7.45 -0.80 3.91
CA ILE A 40 -7.92 0.23 3.01
C ILE A 40 -7.92 1.54 3.75
N GLN A 41 -7.25 2.52 3.17
CA GLN A 41 -7.04 3.84 3.72
C GLN A 41 -7.76 4.86 2.85
N GLN A 42 -8.68 5.62 3.44
CA GLN A 42 -9.34 6.73 2.76
C GLN A 42 -8.77 8.05 3.29
N CYS A 43 -8.20 8.86 2.41
CA CYS A 43 -7.67 10.18 2.79
C CYS A 43 -8.81 11.05 3.33
N LYS A 44 -8.63 11.64 4.51
CA LYS A 44 -9.61 12.52 5.14
C LYS A 44 -9.83 13.82 4.35
N LEU A 45 -8.84 14.28 3.60
CA LEU A 45 -8.87 15.53 2.83
C LEU A 45 -9.48 15.34 1.44
N CYS A 46 -8.83 14.57 0.57
CA CYS A 46 -9.26 14.42 -0.82
C CYS A 46 -10.16 13.21 -1.09
N GLN A 47 -10.49 12.41 -0.07
CA GLN A 47 -11.32 11.21 -0.16
C GLN A 47 -10.78 10.10 -1.07
N ARG A 48 -9.52 10.21 -1.54
CA ARG A 48 -8.86 9.18 -2.33
C ARG A 48 -8.67 7.91 -1.52
N ILE A 49 -8.91 6.77 -2.18
CA ILE A 49 -8.80 5.45 -1.59
C ILE A 49 -7.43 4.90 -1.92
N TRP A 50 -6.80 4.32 -0.91
CA TRP A 50 -5.51 3.66 -0.98
C TRP A 50 -5.64 2.24 -0.43
N ILE A 51 -4.94 1.30 -1.06
CA ILE A 51 -4.62 0.02 -0.45
C ILE A 51 -3.30 0.18 0.29
N HIS A 52 -3.22 -0.38 1.49
CA HIS A 52 -2.00 -0.44 2.28
C HIS A 52 -1.71 -1.89 2.64
N TYR A 53 -0.56 -2.37 2.20
CA TYR A 53 -0.04 -3.72 2.46
C TYR A 53 1.14 -3.60 3.40
N PHE A 54 1.16 -4.35 4.49
CA PHE A 54 2.27 -4.41 5.45
C PHE A 54 2.67 -5.85 5.72
N VAL A 55 3.96 -6.13 5.75
CA VAL A 55 4.49 -7.43 6.14
C VAL A 55 5.76 -7.23 6.97
N GLU A 56 5.88 -8.00 8.04
CA GLU A 56 7.06 -8.06 8.89
C GLU A 56 7.31 -9.51 9.28
N TYR A 57 8.58 -9.91 9.30
CA TYR A 57 8.98 -11.26 9.65
C TYR A 57 9.69 -11.22 11.01
N GLU A 58 9.01 -11.66 12.06
CA GLU A 58 9.47 -11.52 13.46
C GLU A 58 10.86 -12.14 13.72
N SER A 59 11.22 -13.19 12.98
CA SER A 59 12.53 -13.84 13.09
C SER A 59 13.71 -13.01 12.56
N PHE A 60 13.44 -11.88 11.90
CA PHE A 60 14.46 -11.04 11.26
C PHE A 60 14.33 -9.59 11.71
N SER A 61 15.45 -9.01 12.16
CA SER A 61 15.51 -7.59 12.42
C SER A 61 15.39 -6.77 11.13
N LYS A 62 14.78 -5.58 11.23
CA LYS A 62 14.55 -4.66 10.11
C LYS A 62 13.81 -5.32 8.91
N SER A 63 12.83 -6.18 9.19
CA SER A 63 12.10 -6.90 8.14
C SER A 63 10.78 -6.24 7.74
N GLY A 64 10.37 -5.16 8.41
CA GLY A 64 9.14 -4.45 8.10
C GLY A 64 9.16 -3.82 6.71
N ARG A 65 8.14 -4.15 5.90
CA ARG A 65 7.90 -3.65 4.55
C ARG A 65 6.45 -3.21 4.45
N TRP A 66 6.23 -2.01 3.95
CA TRP A 66 4.89 -1.55 3.61
C TRP A 66 4.85 -0.95 2.21
N TYR A 67 3.66 -1.04 1.62
CA TYR A 67 3.35 -0.53 0.30
C TYR A 67 1.97 0.14 0.32
N LYS A 68 1.85 1.26 -0.40
CA LYS A 68 0.62 2.02 -0.59
C LYS A 68 0.38 2.26 -2.07
N GLY A 69 -0.82 1.97 -2.54
CA GLY A 69 -1.22 2.24 -3.92
C GLY A 69 -2.61 2.86 -3.99
N ILE A 70 -2.84 3.72 -4.98
CA ILE A 70 -4.15 4.34 -5.17
C ILE A 70 -5.11 3.32 -5.78
N VAL A 71 -6.30 3.24 -5.20
CA VAL A 71 -7.38 2.35 -5.65
C VAL A 71 -8.49 3.19 -6.27
N SER A 72 -8.89 2.85 -7.49
CA SER A 72 -10.07 3.47 -8.10
C SER A 72 -11.36 2.94 -7.48
N LYS A 73 -12.44 3.73 -7.49
CA LYS A 73 -13.74 3.26 -7.01
C LYS A 73 -14.24 2.01 -7.75
N LYS A 74 -13.84 1.85 -9.02
CA LYS A 74 -14.19 0.70 -9.86
C LYS A 74 -13.41 -0.56 -9.47
N ASP A 75 -12.13 -0.41 -9.10
CA ASP A 75 -11.29 -1.55 -8.74
C ASP A 75 -11.51 -2.01 -7.30
N ARG A 76 -11.95 -1.10 -6.41
CA ARG A 76 -12.10 -1.36 -4.98
C ARG A 76 -12.83 -2.66 -4.62
N PRO A 77 -13.96 -3.04 -5.25
CA PRO A 77 -14.66 -4.30 -4.95
C PRO A 77 -13.87 -5.55 -5.32
N ASN A 78 -12.91 -5.46 -6.23
CA ASN A 78 -12.10 -6.58 -6.70
C ASN A 78 -10.82 -6.76 -5.88
N ILE A 79 -10.51 -5.83 -4.97
CA ILE A 79 -9.33 -5.93 -4.10
C ILE A 79 -9.63 -6.89 -2.96
N THR A 80 -8.79 -7.91 -2.85
CA THR A 80 -8.75 -8.91 -1.78
C THR A 80 -7.38 -8.85 -1.11
N PRO A 81 -7.21 -9.42 0.10
CA PRO A 81 -5.88 -9.56 0.68
C PRO A 81 -4.90 -10.30 -0.25
N GLU A 82 -5.35 -11.39 -0.87
CA GLU A 82 -4.50 -12.29 -1.67
C GLU A 82 -4.02 -11.67 -2.98
N ASN A 83 -4.80 -10.76 -3.58
CA ASN A 83 -4.40 -10.08 -4.82
C ASN A 83 -3.80 -8.68 -4.60
N ALA A 84 -3.62 -8.25 -3.35
CA ALA A 84 -3.13 -6.92 -3.02
C ALA A 84 -1.75 -6.62 -3.64
N VAL A 85 -0.84 -7.60 -3.59
CA VAL A 85 0.50 -7.50 -4.19
C VAL A 85 0.39 -7.35 -5.70
N GLU A 86 -0.35 -8.24 -6.38
CA GLU A 86 -0.54 -8.18 -7.83
C GLU A 86 -1.15 -6.83 -8.27
N TYR A 87 -2.13 -6.34 -7.50
CA TYR A 87 -2.73 -5.05 -7.77
C TYR A 87 -1.71 -3.91 -7.67
N LEU A 88 -0.91 -3.87 -6.60
CA LEU A 88 0.13 -2.86 -6.40
C LEU A 88 1.18 -2.89 -7.53
N GLU A 89 1.61 -4.07 -7.95
CA GLU A 89 2.56 -4.24 -9.06
C GLU A 89 2.00 -3.78 -10.42
N SER A 90 0.67 -3.78 -10.57
CA SER A 90 -0.02 -3.35 -11.80
C SER A 90 -0.15 -1.82 -11.93
N LEU A 91 0.10 -1.08 -10.85
CA LEU A 91 -0.01 0.38 -10.82
C LEU A 91 1.15 1.03 -11.60
N GLU A 92 0.88 2.22 -12.15
CA GLU A 92 1.93 3.06 -12.75
C GLU A 92 3.01 3.43 -11.73
N TRP A 93 2.60 3.65 -10.48
CA TRP A 93 3.48 3.88 -9.34
C TRP A 93 2.76 3.52 -8.04
N TYR A 94 3.55 3.21 -7.02
CA TYR A 94 3.12 3.05 -5.64
C TYR A 94 4.10 3.77 -4.72
N VAL A 95 3.77 3.85 -3.43
CA VAL A 95 4.69 4.32 -2.38
C VAL A 95 5.09 3.12 -1.55
N TYR A 96 6.36 2.99 -1.20
CA TYR A 96 6.86 1.94 -0.32
C TYR A 96 7.75 2.51 0.77
N GLY A 97 7.96 1.72 1.82
CA GLY A 97 8.91 2.03 2.87
C GLY A 97 8.93 0.94 3.94
N GLY A 98 9.53 1.26 5.08
CA GLY A 98 9.72 0.32 6.18
C GLY A 98 11.19 0.12 6.52
N SER A 99 11.44 -0.59 7.61
CA SER A 99 12.78 -0.81 8.14
C SER A 99 13.68 -1.61 7.19
N PHE A 100 13.10 -2.47 6.36
CA PHE A 100 13.82 -3.20 5.31
C PHE A 100 14.42 -2.29 4.24
N PHE A 101 13.74 -1.17 3.93
CA PHE A 101 14.18 -0.21 2.92
C PHE A 101 14.96 0.97 3.51
N GLU A 102 15.09 1.04 4.85
CA GLU A 102 15.62 2.21 5.57
C GLU A 102 14.96 3.53 5.13
N SER A 103 13.66 3.48 4.78
CA SER A 103 12.92 4.60 4.19
C SER A 103 11.55 4.80 4.86
N THR A 104 11.17 6.07 5.03
CA THR A 104 9.85 6.48 5.54
C THR A 104 8.83 6.70 4.42
N GLY A 105 9.23 6.48 3.16
CA GLY A 105 8.38 6.59 2.01
C GLY A 105 9.15 7.02 0.76
N GLU A 106 9.09 6.20 -0.28
CA GLU A 106 9.62 6.48 -1.62
C GLU A 106 8.64 6.02 -2.70
N PHE A 107 8.79 6.55 -3.91
CA PHE A 107 8.01 6.10 -5.07
C PHE A 107 8.66 4.87 -5.70
N GLY A 108 7.86 3.85 -5.97
CA GLY A 108 8.26 2.63 -6.66
C GLY A 108 7.33 2.29 -7.82
N GLN A 109 7.74 1.32 -8.62
CA GLN A 109 6.99 0.78 -9.75
C GLN A 109 7.41 -0.68 -10.01
N GLY A 110 6.51 -1.50 -10.56
CA GLY A 110 6.80 -2.89 -10.89
C GLY A 110 6.79 -3.81 -9.67
N LYS A 111 7.73 -4.77 -9.63
CA LYS A 111 7.72 -5.89 -8.67
C LYS A 111 7.97 -5.45 -7.23
N LEU A 112 7.18 -5.97 -6.30
CA LEU A 112 7.37 -5.75 -4.87
C LEU A 112 8.40 -6.74 -4.29
N ASN A 113 9.13 -6.30 -3.26
CA ASN A 113 9.96 -7.17 -2.44
C ASN A 113 9.13 -7.62 -1.24
N VAL A 114 8.38 -8.72 -1.34
CA VAL A 114 7.49 -9.25 -0.30
C VAL A 114 7.86 -10.66 0.11
#